data_AF-A0A5B2YUZ9-F1
#
_entry.id   AF-A0A5B2YUZ9-F1
#
_cell.length_a   1.000
_cell.length_b   1.000
_cell.length_c   1.000
_cell.angle_alpha   90.00
_cell.angle_beta   90.00
_cell.angle_gamma   90.00
#
_symmetry.space_group_name_H-M   'P 1'
#
loop_
_entity.id
_entity.type
_entity.pdbx_description
1 polymer ?
#
loop_
_entity_poly.entity_id
_entity_poly.type
_entity_poly.pdbx_seq_one_letter_code
_entity_poly.pdbx_strand_id
1 'polypeptide(L)'
;MRNQSIPSTDNKVYVIPENGSQLLKEKEFSMTTTLSENKGLGNFSTTYPVESFEFMIGPKSTICPENNCEFEIEDGSLWSFNAGEYTFGGVMKISTQDEDGKKSKFMDVDADLKVGEILEKNGIKTEKLGGYLDLWTSISYRIINSSLITDEDKLSLSLKGSEVK
;
A
#
# COMPACT_ATOMS: atom_id res chain seq x y z
N MET A 1 -29.34 11.97 29.07
CA MET A 1 -28.35 10.97 28.62
C MET A 1 -28.78 10.41 27.28
N ARG A 2 -28.13 10.82 26.18
CA ARG A 2 -28.07 10.05 24.91
C ARG A 2 -26.77 10.45 24.22
N ASN A 3 -25.71 9.69 24.49
CA ASN A 3 -24.51 9.67 23.64
C ASN A 3 -24.92 8.97 22.34
N GLN A 4 -24.88 9.68 21.22
CA GLN A 4 -24.91 9.07 19.90
C GLN A 4 -23.46 8.91 19.45
N SER A 5 -22.94 7.70 19.58
CA SER A 5 -21.68 7.28 18.96
C SER A 5 -21.94 7.13 17.47
N ILE A 6 -21.28 7.96 16.66
CA ILE A 6 -21.25 7.84 15.20
C ILE A 6 -20.41 6.59 14.87
N PRO A 7 -20.89 5.68 14.00
CA PRO A 7 -20.16 4.47 13.66
C PRO A 7 -18.90 4.80 12.86
N SER A 8 -17.77 4.28 13.33
CA SER A 8 -16.50 4.21 12.62
C SER A 8 -16.70 3.44 11.31
N THR A 9 -16.21 4.02 10.21
CA THR A 9 -16.08 3.36 8.91
C THR A 9 -15.08 2.21 9.03
N ASP A 10 -15.62 1.02 9.26
CA ASP A 10 -14.91 -0.26 9.14
C ASP A 10 -14.39 -0.43 7.70
N ASN A 11 -13.13 -0.04 7.45
CA ASN A 11 -12.36 -0.50 6.31
C ASN A 11 -11.98 -1.98 6.55
N LYS A 12 -12.96 -2.88 6.41
CA LYS A 12 -12.75 -4.33 6.45
C LYS A 12 -12.57 -4.85 5.03
N VAL A 13 -11.33 -5.11 4.64
CA VAL A 13 -11.02 -5.88 3.43
C VAL A 13 -11.14 -7.36 3.76
N TYR A 14 -11.97 -8.08 3.00
CA TYR A 14 -12.26 -9.49 3.17
C TYR A 14 -11.26 -10.41 2.44
N VAL A 15 -11.20 -11.63 2.97
CA VAL A 15 -10.47 -12.84 2.56
C VAL A 15 -10.37 -13.09 1.05
N ILE A 16 -9.18 -13.55 0.67
CA ILE A 16 -8.73 -14.02 -0.65
C ILE A 16 -9.78 -14.94 -1.32
N PRO A 17 -10.22 -14.66 -2.57
CA PRO A 17 -11.07 -15.58 -3.32
C PRO A 17 -10.27 -16.79 -3.85
N GLU A 18 -10.80 -17.99 -3.59
CA GLU A 18 -10.44 -19.20 -4.31
C GLU A 18 -10.87 -19.05 -5.78
N ASN A 19 -9.88 -19.03 -6.68
CA ASN A 19 -9.94 -18.97 -8.15
C ASN A 19 -9.73 -17.59 -8.78
N GLY A 20 -8.46 -17.33 -9.12
CA GLY A 20 -8.05 -16.26 -10.05
C GLY A 20 -6.89 -15.39 -9.59
N SER A 21 -6.47 -15.52 -8.32
CA SER A 21 -5.40 -14.72 -7.72
C SER A 21 -4.04 -15.16 -8.26
N GLN A 22 -3.22 -14.22 -8.74
CA GLN A 22 -1.79 -14.46 -8.89
C GLN A 22 -1.25 -14.89 -7.52
N LEU A 23 -0.98 -16.18 -7.35
CA LEU A 23 -0.33 -16.72 -6.15
C LEU A 23 1.01 -15.98 -5.96
N LEU A 24 1.11 -15.20 -4.88
CA LEU A 24 2.39 -14.62 -4.46
C LEU A 24 3.36 -15.76 -4.13
N LYS A 25 4.59 -15.65 -4.63
CA LYS A 25 5.64 -16.62 -4.27
C LYS A 25 6.14 -16.36 -2.85
N GLU A 26 6.94 -17.28 -2.34
CA GLU A 26 7.61 -17.09 -1.04
C GLU A 26 8.30 -15.73 -0.99
N LYS A 27 8.10 -14.99 0.11
CA LYS A 27 8.68 -13.66 0.33
C LYS A 27 8.30 -12.57 -0.69
N GLU A 28 7.27 -12.78 -1.52
CA GLU A 28 6.70 -11.70 -2.32
C GLU A 28 5.67 -10.89 -1.53
N PHE A 29 5.37 -9.68 -2.00
CA PHE A 29 4.24 -8.89 -1.55
C PHE A 29 3.46 -8.32 -2.73
N SER A 30 2.20 -7.96 -2.48
CA SER A 30 1.39 -7.10 -3.34
C SER A 30 0.74 -6.03 -2.49
N MET A 31 0.72 -4.81 -3.00
CA MET A 31 0.04 -3.67 -2.40
C MET A 31 -0.79 -2.98 -3.46
N THR A 32 -2.04 -2.67 -3.14
CA THR A 32 -2.91 -1.84 -3.96
C THR A 32 -3.49 -0.74 -3.08
N THR A 33 -3.45 0.50 -3.56
CA THR A 33 -4.09 1.62 -2.88
C THR A 33 -4.84 2.50 -3.87
N THR A 34 -5.95 3.06 -3.42
CA THR A 34 -6.58 4.22 -4.06
C THR A 34 -6.28 5.46 -3.25
N LEU A 35 -5.97 6.54 -3.95
CA LEU A 35 -5.50 7.78 -3.39
C LEU A 35 -6.47 8.89 -3.79
N SER A 36 -6.80 9.78 -2.86
CA SER A 36 -7.56 10.99 -3.18
C SER A 36 -6.64 12.09 -3.66
N GLU A 37 -7.13 12.95 -4.55
CA GLU A 37 -6.46 14.21 -4.80
C GLU A 37 -6.60 15.12 -3.59
N ASN A 38 -5.48 15.43 -2.93
CA ASN A 38 -5.41 16.56 -2.01
C ASN A 38 -4.42 17.59 -2.56
N LYS A 39 -4.95 18.63 -3.20
CA LYS A 39 -4.13 19.77 -3.66
C LYS A 39 -3.74 20.58 -2.43
N GLY A 40 -2.56 20.31 -1.89
CA GLY A 40 -1.99 21.08 -0.79
C GLY A 40 -1.95 22.58 -1.10
N LEU A 41 -1.95 23.39 -0.03
CA LEU A 41 -1.82 24.85 -0.13
C LEU A 41 -0.37 25.22 -0.52
N GLY A 42 -0.01 25.13 -1.80
CA GLY A 42 1.27 25.63 -2.33
C GLY A 42 1.89 24.76 -3.42
N ASN A 43 2.42 25.41 -4.46
CA ASN A 43 2.90 24.82 -5.73
C ASN A 43 4.16 23.93 -5.67
N PHE A 44 4.58 23.43 -4.50
CA PHE A 44 5.90 22.78 -4.35
C PHE A 44 5.87 21.29 -3.96
N SER A 45 4.76 20.77 -3.45
CA SER A 45 4.63 19.34 -3.13
C SER A 45 3.19 18.89 -3.27
N THR A 46 2.96 17.81 -4.02
CA THR A 46 1.62 17.20 -4.11
C THR A 46 1.57 15.98 -3.19
N THR A 47 0.52 15.90 -2.37
CA THR A 47 0.28 14.78 -1.47
C THR A 47 -1.04 14.14 -1.83
N TYR A 48 -1.06 12.81 -1.93
CA TYR A 48 -2.25 12.04 -2.22
C TYR A 48 -2.53 11.08 -1.06
N PRO A 49 -3.46 11.40 -0.16
CA PRO A 49 -3.76 10.54 0.97
C PRO A 49 -4.48 9.25 0.54
N VAL A 50 -4.18 8.18 1.26
CA VAL A 50 -4.76 6.85 1.04
C VAL A 50 -6.23 6.83 1.46
N GLU A 51 -7.10 6.40 0.54
CA GLU A 51 -8.51 6.13 0.81
C GLU A 51 -8.78 4.65 1.08
N SER A 52 -8.15 3.79 0.28
CA SER A 52 -8.22 2.34 0.43
C SER A 52 -6.85 1.72 0.32
N PHE A 53 -6.65 0.63 1.07
CA PHE A 53 -5.39 -0.07 1.16
C PHE A 53 -5.64 -1.57 1.24
N GLU A 54 -4.97 -2.29 0.35
CA GLU A 54 -4.92 -3.74 0.35
C GLU A 54 -3.45 -4.16 0.31
N PHE A 55 -3.07 -5.02 1.25
CA PHE A 55 -1.72 -5.56 1.32
C PHE A 55 -1.77 -7.08 1.50
N MET A 56 -1.01 -7.76 0.66
CA MET A 56 -0.90 -9.20 0.65
C MET A 56 0.57 -9.59 0.66
N ILE A 57 0.85 -10.72 1.28
CA ILE A 57 2.19 -11.29 1.39
C ILE A 57 2.17 -12.74 0.94
N GLY A 58 3.30 -13.16 0.41
CA GLY A 58 3.54 -14.56 0.09
C GLY A 58 3.70 -15.42 1.33
N PRO A 59 3.60 -16.75 1.17
CA PRO A 59 3.85 -17.68 2.26
C PRO A 59 5.27 -17.51 2.81
N LYS A 60 5.43 -17.76 4.12
CA LYS A 60 6.70 -17.61 4.85
C LYS A 60 7.31 -16.20 4.79
N SER A 61 6.47 -15.17 4.62
CA SER A 61 6.91 -13.78 4.79
C SER A 61 7.44 -13.56 6.20
N THR A 62 8.53 -12.80 6.32
CA THR A 62 9.11 -12.41 7.61
C THR A 62 8.12 -11.61 8.47
N ILE A 63 7.21 -10.88 7.83
CA ILE A 63 6.23 -10.01 8.51
C ILE A 63 5.11 -10.83 9.16
N CYS A 64 4.67 -11.91 8.51
CA CYS A 64 3.62 -12.80 9.01
C CYS A 64 3.95 -14.28 8.70
N PRO A 65 4.77 -14.91 9.53
CA PRO A 65 5.21 -16.29 9.29
C PRO A 65 4.04 -17.30 9.27
N GLU A 66 3.01 -17.06 10.08
CA GLU A 66 1.84 -17.91 10.24
C GLU A 66 0.74 -17.67 9.20
N ASN A 67 0.90 -16.65 8.34
CA ASN A 67 -0.03 -16.32 7.27
C ASN A 67 -1.49 -16.07 7.74
N ASN A 68 -1.65 -15.51 8.94
CA ASN A 68 -2.92 -15.23 9.61
C ASN A 68 -3.05 -13.73 9.99
N CYS A 69 -2.37 -12.85 9.24
CA CYS A 69 -2.35 -11.42 9.53
C CYS A 69 -3.38 -10.63 8.73
N GLU A 70 -3.96 -9.64 9.38
CA GLU A 70 -4.71 -8.53 8.77
C GLU A 70 -3.80 -7.30 8.69
N PHE A 71 -3.91 -6.55 7.59
CA PHE A 71 -3.10 -5.37 7.33
C PHE A 71 -3.98 -4.12 7.17
N GLU A 72 -3.63 -3.06 7.89
CA GLU A 72 -4.23 -1.74 7.80
C GLU A 72 -3.11 -0.71 7.63
N ILE A 73 -3.40 0.45 7.03
CA ILE A 73 -2.47 1.58 6.96
C ILE A 73 -3.08 2.79 7.67
N GLU A 74 -2.31 3.40 8.57
CA GLU A 74 -2.62 4.65 9.24
C GLU A 74 -1.79 5.77 8.61
N ASP A 75 -2.41 6.93 8.38
CA ASP A 75 -1.78 8.13 7.79
C ASP A 75 -1.05 7.87 6.46
N GLY A 76 -1.49 6.87 5.70
CA GLY A 76 -0.92 6.49 4.41
C GLY A 76 -1.03 7.63 3.39
N SER A 77 0.06 7.93 2.68
CA SER A 77 0.09 8.97 1.63
C SER A 77 1.15 8.68 0.57
N LEU A 78 0.90 9.17 -0.64
CA LEU A 78 1.88 9.28 -1.71
C LEU A 78 2.30 10.76 -1.86
N TRP A 79 3.59 11.04 -1.77
CA TRP A 79 4.16 12.37 -2.00
C TRP A 79 4.90 12.42 -3.33
N SER A 80 4.86 13.58 -3.99
CA SER A 80 5.76 13.89 -5.11
C SER A 80 6.40 15.24 -4.88
N PHE A 81 7.73 15.24 -4.75
CA PHE A 81 8.57 16.43 -4.62
C PHE A 81 9.13 16.88 -5.97
N ASN A 82 9.45 15.92 -6.84
CA ASN A 82 9.97 16.15 -8.18
C ASN A 82 9.12 15.37 -9.19
N ALA A 83 9.01 15.88 -10.41
CA ALA A 83 8.35 15.15 -11.49
C ALA A 83 9.05 13.80 -11.72
N GLY A 84 8.29 12.71 -11.63
CA GLY A 84 8.80 11.34 -11.84
C GLY A 84 9.43 10.68 -10.61
N GLU A 85 9.40 11.33 -9.44
CA GLU A 85 9.81 10.75 -8.16
C GLU A 85 8.64 10.80 -7.18
N TYR A 86 8.40 9.65 -6.54
CA TYR A 86 7.32 9.47 -5.58
C TYR A 86 7.84 8.80 -4.31
N THR A 87 7.31 9.21 -3.17
CA THR A 87 7.51 8.53 -1.90
C THR A 87 6.16 8.07 -1.39
N PHE A 88 5.97 6.78 -1.11
CA PHE A 88 4.77 6.27 -0.45
C PHE A 88 5.12 5.91 0.99
N GLY A 89 4.31 6.34 1.96
CA GLY A 89 4.57 5.98 3.35
C GLY A 89 3.38 6.16 4.26
N GLY A 90 3.55 5.72 5.51
CA GLY A 90 2.54 5.70 6.56
C GLY A 90 2.91 4.69 7.65
N VAL A 91 1.97 4.34 8.52
CA VAL A 91 2.17 3.33 9.57
C VAL A 91 1.31 2.11 9.29
N MET A 92 1.93 0.98 8.98
CA MET A 92 1.23 -0.28 8.78
C MET A 92 0.93 -0.94 10.12
N LYS A 93 -0.34 -1.18 10.37
CA LYS A 93 -0.81 -2.00 11.48
C LYS A 93 -1.01 -3.42 10.99
N ILE A 94 -0.39 -4.36 11.71
CA ILE A 94 -0.40 -5.77 11.41
C ILE A 94 -1.05 -6.47 12.59
N SER A 95 -2.22 -7.05 12.39
CA SER A 95 -2.96 -7.73 13.44
C SER A 95 -3.01 -9.22 13.24
N THR A 96 -2.89 -9.98 14.32
CA THR A 96 -3.16 -11.43 14.37
C THR A 96 -4.28 -11.68 15.37
N GLN A 97 -5.09 -12.70 15.11
CA GLN A 97 -6.12 -13.13 16.04
C GLN A 97 -5.90 -14.59 16.42
N ASP A 98 -5.73 -14.84 17.72
CA ASP A 98 -5.62 -16.17 18.31
C ASP A 98 -6.66 -16.36 19.42
N GLU A 99 -6.59 -17.49 20.13
CA GLU A 99 -7.50 -17.81 21.25
C GLU A 99 -7.38 -16.81 22.42
N ASP A 100 -6.25 -16.10 22.55
CA ASP A 100 -6.00 -15.09 23.57
C ASP A 100 -6.52 -13.69 23.17
N GLY A 101 -6.92 -13.51 21.90
CA GLY A 101 -7.50 -12.28 21.37
C GLY A 101 -6.73 -11.66 20.20
N LYS A 102 -7.08 -10.41 19.85
CA LYS A 102 -6.45 -9.66 18.75
C LYS A 102 -5.18 -8.98 19.25
N LYS A 103 -4.01 -9.38 18.73
CA LYS A 103 -2.71 -8.72 18.97
C LYS A 103 -2.37 -7.89 17.74
N SER A 104 -1.74 -6.72 17.93
CA SER A 104 -1.34 -5.83 16.83
C SER A 104 0.07 -5.31 17.04
N LYS A 105 0.81 -5.17 15.93
CA LYS A 105 2.10 -4.46 15.88
C LYS A 105 2.03 -3.38 14.79
N PHE A 106 2.85 -2.35 14.94
CA PHE A 106 2.91 -1.20 14.04
C PHE A 106 4.30 -1.12 13.42
N MET A 107 4.37 -0.81 12.12
CA MET A 107 5.61 -0.67 11.37
C MET A 107 5.52 0.54 10.45
N ASP A 108 6.54 1.38 10.46
CA ASP A 108 6.65 2.43 9.45
C ASP A 108 6.82 1.81 8.07
N VAL A 109 6.11 2.36 7.09
CA VAL A 109 6.22 2.04 5.67
C VAL A 109 6.86 3.22 4.97
N ASP A 110 7.89 2.94 4.19
CA ASP A 110 8.49 3.92 3.30
C ASP A 110 8.80 3.25 1.96
N ALA A 111 8.57 3.95 0.85
CA ALA A 111 8.84 3.44 -0.46
C ALA A 111 9.28 4.56 -1.39
N ASP A 112 10.55 4.53 -1.77
CA ASP A 112 11.13 5.42 -2.77
C ASP A 112 10.91 4.84 -4.17
N LEU A 113 10.14 5.56 -4.98
CA LEU A 113 9.67 5.13 -6.28
C LEU A 113 10.10 6.12 -7.36
N LYS A 114 10.65 5.60 -8.45
CA LYS A 114 11.08 6.39 -9.62
C LYS A 114 10.39 5.89 -10.87
N VAL A 115 9.87 6.82 -11.68
CA VAL A 115 9.27 6.51 -12.97
C VAL A 115 10.34 5.98 -13.92
N GLY A 116 10.13 4.77 -14.43
CA GLY A 116 10.97 4.16 -15.46
C GLY A 116 10.34 4.22 -16.86
N GLU A 117 9.01 4.12 -16.94
CA GLU A 117 8.27 4.13 -18.20
C GLU A 117 6.89 4.77 -18.00
N ILE A 118 6.41 5.49 -19.02
CA ILE A 118 5.07 6.09 -19.04
C ILE A 118 4.32 5.52 -20.24
N LEU A 119 3.13 5.00 -19.99
CA LEU A 119 2.21 4.47 -20.99
C LEU A 119 0.93 5.31 -20.95
N GLU A 120 0.44 5.72 -22.12
CA GLU A 120 -0.81 6.47 -22.23
C GLU A 120 -1.72 5.78 -23.24
N LYS A 121 -2.96 5.50 -22.82
CA LYS A 121 -3.96 4.88 -23.69
C LYS A 121 -5.34 5.37 -23.30
N ASN A 122 -6.09 5.88 -24.28
CA ASN A 122 -7.46 6.38 -24.09
C ASN A 122 -7.59 7.44 -22.98
N GLY A 123 -6.60 8.33 -22.84
CA GLY A 123 -6.59 9.37 -21.79
C GLY A 123 -6.17 8.89 -20.40
N ILE A 124 -5.96 7.58 -20.21
CA ILE A 124 -5.45 7.01 -18.97
C ILE A 124 -3.92 6.98 -19.03
N LYS A 125 -3.28 7.65 -18.07
CA LYS A 125 -1.83 7.63 -17.88
C LYS A 125 -1.46 6.53 -16.88
N THR A 126 -0.54 5.66 -17.25
CA THR A 126 0.03 4.62 -16.39
C THR A 126 1.55 4.79 -16.32
N GLU A 127 2.07 5.05 -15.13
CA GLU A 127 3.51 5.11 -14.90
C GLU A 127 4.00 3.80 -14.29
N LYS A 128 5.04 3.22 -14.87
CA LYS A 128 5.77 2.08 -14.30
C LYS A 128 6.87 2.60 -13.42
N LEU A 129 6.85 2.19 -12.16
CA LEU A 129 7.75 2.64 -11.10
C LEU A 129 8.76 1.55 -10.72
N GLY A 130 10.03 1.92 -10.60
CA GLY A 130 11.05 1.09 -9.96
C GLY A 130 11.38 1.64 -8.57
N GLY A 131 11.82 0.80 -7.65
CA GLY A 131 12.13 1.26 -6.30
C GLY A 131 12.24 0.15 -5.27
N TYR A 132 12.16 0.55 -4.01
CA TYR A 132 12.08 -0.32 -2.85
C TYR A 132 10.88 0.06 -2.00
N LEU A 133 10.35 -0.92 -1.27
CA LEU A 133 9.41 -0.71 -0.18
C LEU A 133 10.07 -1.25 1.09
N ASP A 134 10.32 -0.38 2.03
CA ASP A 134 10.92 -0.67 3.31
C ASP A 134 9.84 -0.68 4.39
N LEU A 135 9.85 -1.74 5.20
CA LEU A 135 9.06 -1.85 6.41
C LEU A 135 10.03 -1.82 7.58
N TRP A 136 10.02 -0.72 8.31
CA TRP A 136 10.99 -0.44 9.37
C TRP A 136 12.45 -0.52 8.86
N THR A 137 13.43 -0.70 9.75
CA THR A 137 14.86 -0.70 9.42
C THR A 137 15.39 -2.08 9.02
N SER A 138 14.52 -3.09 8.86
CA SER A 138 14.95 -4.50 8.80
C SER A 138 14.33 -5.34 7.69
N ILE A 139 13.28 -4.86 7.02
CA ILE A 139 12.63 -5.59 5.94
C ILE A 139 12.55 -4.66 4.73
N SER A 140 13.14 -5.07 3.62
CA SER A 140 13.10 -4.32 2.36
C SER A 140 12.59 -5.22 1.25
N TYR A 141 11.75 -4.68 0.38
CA TYR A 141 11.26 -5.35 -0.82
C TYR A 141 11.70 -4.60 -2.05
N ARG A 142 12.33 -5.29 -2.99
CA ARG A 142 12.59 -4.73 -4.32
C ARG A 142 11.31 -4.78 -5.15
N ILE A 143 10.91 -3.65 -5.73
CA ILE A 143 9.75 -3.58 -6.62
C ILE A 143 10.10 -4.28 -7.95
N ILE A 144 9.27 -5.26 -8.33
CA ILE A 144 9.42 -6.05 -9.57
C ILE A 144 8.35 -5.71 -10.60
N ASN A 145 7.20 -5.21 -10.17
CA ASN A 145 6.15 -4.70 -11.03
C ASN A 145 5.36 -3.64 -10.27
N SER A 146 4.94 -2.61 -10.96
CA SER A 146 4.15 -1.54 -10.37
C SER A 146 3.32 -0.83 -11.42
N SER A 147 2.39 -0.02 -10.95
CA SER A 147 1.69 0.95 -11.77
C SER A 147 1.16 2.06 -10.89
N LEU A 148 1.41 3.31 -11.28
CA LEU A 148 0.62 4.45 -10.84
C LEU A 148 -0.31 4.83 -11.99
N ILE A 149 -1.61 4.64 -11.77
CA ILE A 149 -2.64 4.96 -12.76
C ILE A 149 -3.28 6.27 -12.34
N THR A 150 -3.23 7.25 -13.24
CA THR A 150 -3.94 8.52 -13.11
C THR A 150 -5.04 8.56 -14.16
N ASP A 151 -6.27 8.61 -13.68
CA ASP A 151 -7.51 8.84 -14.41
C ASP A 151 -8.21 10.07 -13.80
N GLU A 152 -9.09 10.75 -14.54
CA GLU A 152 -9.64 12.08 -14.21
C GLU A 152 -10.17 12.19 -12.76
N ASP A 153 -10.69 11.09 -12.21
CA ASP A 153 -11.24 11.01 -10.85
C ASP A 153 -10.54 9.98 -9.95
N LYS A 154 -9.49 9.31 -10.43
CA LYS A 154 -8.89 8.18 -9.69
C LYS A 154 -7.38 8.12 -9.83
N LEU A 155 -6.72 8.17 -8.69
CA LEU A 155 -5.31 7.82 -8.56
C LEU A 155 -5.19 6.47 -7.86
N SER A 156 -4.46 5.52 -8.47
CA SER A 156 -4.23 4.21 -7.87
C SER A 156 -2.78 3.77 -8.04
N LEU A 157 -2.18 3.37 -6.92
CA LEU A 157 -0.85 2.79 -6.88
C LEU A 157 -0.95 1.29 -6.63
N SER A 158 -0.32 0.50 -7.50
CA SER A 158 -0.12 -0.92 -7.30
C SER A 158 1.36 -1.23 -7.28
N LEU A 159 1.81 -1.96 -6.27
CA LEU A 159 3.18 -2.43 -6.12
C LEU A 159 3.20 -3.95 -5.96
N LYS A 160 4.15 -4.60 -6.61
CA LYS A 160 4.52 -5.99 -6.38
C LYS A 160 6.02 -6.07 -6.24
N GLY A 161 6.49 -6.80 -5.24
CA GLY A 161 7.92 -6.92 -4.97
C GLY A 161 8.30 -8.21 -4.27
N SER A 162 9.60 -8.36 -4.03
CA SER A 162 10.19 -9.52 -3.35
C SER A 162 11.18 -9.06 -2.28
N GLU A 163 11.15 -9.72 -1.12
CA GLU A 163 12.02 -9.40 0.01
C GLU A 163 13.50 -9.52 -0.38
N VAL A 164 14.28 -8.52 -0.03
CA VAL A 164 15.74 -8.47 -0.20
C VAL A 164 16.38 -9.05 1.06
N LYS A 165 17.37 -9.93 0.89
CA LYS A 165 18.15 -10.51 1.99
C LYS A 165 19.36 -9.66 2.32
#